data_AF-A0A7J6QTA7-F1
#
_entry.id   AF-A0A7J6QTA7-F1
#
_cell.length_a   1.000
_cell.length_b   1.000
_cell.length_c   1.000
_cell.angle_alpha   90.00
_cell.angle_beta   90.00
_cell.angle_gamma   90.00
#
_symmetry.space_group_name_H-M   'P 1'
#
loop_
_entity.id
_entity.type
_entity.pdbx_description
1 polymer ?
#
loop_
_entity_poly.entity_id
_entity_poly.type
_entity_poly.pdbx_seq_one_letter_code
_entity_poly.pdbx_strand_id
1 'polypeptide(L)'
;MFTSAVVLVGCLLASSTTISLADHADDVVNTLNKRFNEGHPTDDLSQAGVLMHQWDNLGAEDYDESWRPYTAQECSNASAHANCQYADRISCLLINNQVRSPGDGRIPLYTYTRGGTIEDPDSTQVTCSYSEDGGTMDRGNAGCGCHHGDNECESLGDNDSCALEGPVADLSVCWWGPNDLQKMMDNQKSVYNEVVISSSTYLEDLPQSIEAFFFIANDSLGETETRTQYGTFKAAYPDAEAPLLVLDYEAKKSPFFKATNHQMYTTPKPTTTASSPTGPAISTAASATTQSGGDDESSTTTTVGNNDNGQAGASSDACSTVHHEVIVLVSALLGTLLFMNF
;
A
#
# COMPACT_ATOMS: atom_id res chain seq x y z
N MET A 1 72.73 -18.89 8.81
CA MET A 1 71.28 -19.11 8.73
C MET A 1 70.58 -17.90 9.34
N PHE A 2 70.24 -16.90 8.54
CA PHE A 2 69.23 -15.89 8.89
C PHE A 2 68.66 -15.37 7.58
N THR A 3 67.45 -15.82 7.26
CA THR A 3 66.66 -15.37 6.12
C THR A 3 65.84 -14.17 6.56
N SER A 4 66.11 -13.01 5.97
CA SER A 4 65.29 -11.80 6.12
C SER A 4 64.06 -11.93 5.23
N ALA A 5 62.88 -12.03 5.85
CA ALA A 5 61.60 -11.85 5.17
C ALA A 5 61.18 -10.38 5.34
N VAL A 6 61.15 -9.65 4.23
CA VAL A 6 60.54 -8.32 4.14
C VAL A 6 59.03 -8.52 4.02
N VAL A 7 58.29 -8.13 5.05
CA VAL A 7 56.82 -8.09 5.04
C VAL A 7 56.39 -6.78 4.38
N LEU A 8 55.86 -6.87 3.15
CA LEU A 8 55.14 -5.78 2.52
C LEU A 8 53.78 -5.63 3.22
N VAL A 9 53.61 -4.55 3.99
CA VAL A 9 52.30 -4.12 4.48
C VAL A 9 51.60 -3.41 3.32
N GLY A 10 50.66 -4.10 2.68
CA GLY A 10 49.80 -3.52 1.67
C GLY A 10 48.75 -2.61 2.30
N CYS A 11 48.79 -1.32 1.95
CA CYS A 11 47.68 -0.41 2.15
C CYS A 11 46.47 -0.91 1.34
N LEU A 12 45.50 -1.53 2.00
CA LEU A 12 44.13 -1.57 1.49
C LEU A 12 43.58 -0.14 1.57
N LEU A 13 43.57 0.54 0.44
CA LEU A 13 42.73 1.72 0.25
C LEU A 13 41.28 1.21 0.20
N ALA A 14 40.56 1.38 1.30
CA ALA A 14 39.11 1.31 1.28
C ALA A 14 38.60 2.49 0.44
N SER A 15 38.31 2.24 -0.83
CA SER A 15 37.55 3.16 -1.65
C SER A 15 36.12 3.17 -1.12
N SER A 16 35.82 4.10 -0.21
CA SER A 16 34.45 4.43 0.15
C SER A 16 33.80 5.12 -1.04
N THR A 17 33.09 4.36 -1.88
CA THR A 17 32.22 4.93 -2.90
C THR A 17 31.07 5.63 -2.20
N THR A 18 31.10 6.96 -2.19
CA THR A 18 29.92 7.78 -1.88
C THR A 18 28.93 7.60 -3.03
N ILE A 19 27.92 6.76 -2.84
CA ILE A 19 26.75 6.69 -3.72
C ILE A 19 26.03 8.04 -3.59
N SER A 20 25.73 8.70 -4.71
CA SER A 20 24.99 9.97 -4.64
C SER A 20 23.49 9.68 -4.44
N LEU A 21 22.75 10.61 -3.82
CA LEU A 21 21.28 10.52 -3.69
C LEU A 21 20.58 10.33 -5.05
N ALA A 22 21.17 10.85 -6.13
CA ALA A 22 20.64 10.67 -7.48
C ALA A 22 20.78 9.23 -7.98
N ASP A 23 21.88 8.56 -7.62
CA ASP A 23 22.12 7.15 -7.93
C ASP A 23 21.16 6.26 -7.11
N HIS A 24 20.96 6.59 -5.83
CA HIS A 24 20.00 5.88 -4.98
C HIS A 24 18.56 5.94 -5.54
N ALA A 25 18.10 7.13 -5.96
CA ALA A 25 16.77 7.26 -6.55
C ALA A 25 16.61 6.46 -7.87
N ASP A 26 17.67 6.32 -8.68
CA ASP A 26 17.64 5.47 -9.86
C ASP A 26 17.57 3.98 -9.48
N ASP A 27 18.29 3.56 -8.44
CA ASP A 27 18.23 2.19 -7.93
C ASP A 27 16.84 1.84 -7.39
N VAL A 28 16.19 2.74 -6.65
CA VAL A 28 14.80 2.57 -6.19
C VAL A 28 13.85 2.45 -7.39
N VAL A 29 13.92 3.35 -8.37
CA VAL A 29 13.07 3.27 -9.58
C VAL A 29 13.26 1.94 -10.33
N ASN A 30 14.51 1.49 -10.48
CA ASN A 30 14.80 0.22 -11.14
C ASN A 30 14.26 -0.97 -10.34
N THR A 31 14.40 -0.93 -9.01
CA THR A 31 13.91 -1.96 -8.11
C THR A 31 12.39 -2.07 -8.15
N LEU A 32 11.68 -0.95 -8.03
CA LEU A 32 10.22 -0.91 -8.07
C LEU A 32 9.66 -1.35 -9.42
N ASN A 33 10.24 -0.88 -10.53
CA ASN A 33 9.83 -1.32 -11.86
C ASN A 33 10.12 -2.81 -12.08
N LYS A 34 11.21 -3.35 -11.53
CA LYS A 34 11.48 -4.79 -11.56
C LYS A 34 10.44 -5.56 -10.74
N ARG A 35 10.18 -5.16 -9.50
CA ARG A 35 9.18 -5.77 -8.59
C ARG A 35 7.79 -5.76 -9.22
N PHE A 36 7.42 -4.66 -9.88
CA PHE A 36 6.17 -4.56 -10.63
C PHE A 36 6.08 -5.57 -11.79
N ASN A 37 7.14 -5.73 -12.58
CA ASN A 37 7.13 -6.63 -13.74
C ASN A 37 7.22 -8.11 -13.38
N GLU A 38 7.99 -8.43 -12.35
CA GLU A 38 8.27 -9.80 -11.90
C GLU A 38 7.29 -10.26 -10.80
N GLY A 39 6.46 -9.34 -10.30
CA GLY A 39 5.42 -9.62 -9.31
C GLY A 39 4.49 -10.74 -9.73
N HIS A 40 4.22 -11.66 -8.81
CA HIS A 40 3.37 -12.83 -9.00
C HIS A 40 2.74 -13.26 -7.67
N PRO A 41 1.66 -14.07 -7.69
CA PRO A 41 1.09 -14.62 -6.46
C PRO A 41 2.13 -15.36 -5.62
N THR A 42 2.34 -14.88 -4.39
CA THR A 42 3.29 -15.42 -3.40
C THR A 42 2.99 -14.82 -2.02
N ASP A 43 3.41 -15.49 -0.95
CA ASP A 43 3.32 -14.97 0.42
C ASP A 43 4.52 -14.08 0.80
N ASP A 44 5.52 -13.96 -0.07
CA ASP A 44 6.67 -13.06 0.09
C ASP A 44 6.38 -11.68 -0.51
N LEU A 45 6.11 -10.69 0.35
CA LEU A 45 5.76 -9.32 -0.05
C LEU A 45 6.80 -8.70 -1.00
N SER A 46 8.09 -9.02 -0.84
CA SER A 46 9.18 -8.50 -1.69
C SER A 46 9.12 -9.02 -3.14
N GLN A 47 8.42 -10.14 -3.36
CA GLN A 47 8.24 -10.79 -4.65
C GLN A 47 6.84 -10.63 -5.24
N ALA A 48 5.87 -10.17 -4.44
CA ALA A 48 4.46 -10.12 -4.81
C ALA A 48 4.10 -8.95 -5.75
N GLY A 49 4.80 -7.82 -5.61
CA GLY A 49 4.54 -6.59 -6.36
C GLY A 49 4.97 -5.37 -5.55
N VAL A 50 4.49 -4.20 -5.93
CA VAL A 50 4.77 -2.94 -5.21
C VAL A 50 3.61 -2.62 -4.28
N LEU A 51 3.88 -2.57 -2.97
CA LEU A 51 2.91 -2.20 -1.94
C LEU A 51 2.85 -0.68 -1.81
N MET A 52 1.65 -0.10 -1.89
CA MET A 52 1.45 1.33 -1.96
C MET A 52 0.28 1.75 -1.08
N HIS A 53 0.48 2.76 -0.23
CA HIS A 53 -0.60 3.45 0.46
C HIS A 53 -0.95 4.72 -0.33
N GLN A 54 -2.22 4.94 -0.67
CA GLN A 54 -2.70 6.21 -1.22
C GLN A 54 -3.26 7.08 -0.11
N TRP A 55 -3.07 8.39 -0.19
CA TRP A 55 -3.59 9.31 0.82
C TRP A 55 -5.10 9.10 1.04
N ASP A 56 -5.48 8.84 2.28
CA ASP A 56 -6.84 8.67 2.72
C ASP A 56 -7.01 9.28 4.12
N ASN A 57 -8.13 8.97 4.78
CA ASN A 57 -8.42 9.50 6.11
C ASN A 57 -7.74 8.70 7.25
N LEU A 58 -6.76 7.84 6.96
CA LEU A 58 -6.03 7.06 7.97
C LEU A 58 -4.78 7.79 8.50
N GLY A 59 -4.36 8.86 7.82
CA GLY A 59 -3.17 9.63 8.18
C GLY A 59 -3.33 10.56 9.38
N ALA A 60 -2.20 11.02 9.92
CA ALA A 60 -2.10 12.00 11.01
C ALA A 60 -2.34 13.44 10.50
N GLU A 61 -3.50 13.67 9.89
CA GLU A 61 -3.84 14.90 9.16
C GLU A 61 -3.77 16.18 10.00
N ASP A 62 -4.07 16.11 11.31
CA ASP A 62 -4.01 17.28 12.20
C ASP A 62 -2.58 17.84 12.37
N TYR A 63 -1.57 17.05 11.98
CA TYR A 63 -0.16 17.42 11.98
C TYR A 63 0.39 17.69 10.57
N ASP A 64 -0.44 17.67 9.53
CA ASP A 64 -0.01 17.67 8.12
C ASP A 64 0.95 16.50 7.78
N GLU A 65 0.76 15.35 8.44
CA GLU A 65 1.60 14.15 8.32
C GLU A 65 0.77 12.93 7.84
N SER A 66 0.09 13.08 6.70
CA SER A 66 -0.70 12.01 6.08
C SER A 66 0.12 10.77 5.69
N TRP A 67 1.45 10.86 5.70
CA TRP A 67 2.38 9.76 5.45
C TRP A 67 2.56 8.80 6.64
N ARG A 68 1.94 9.06 7.80
CA ARG A 68 1.92 8.12 8.91
C ARG A 68 0.56 8.10 9.60
N PRO A 69 0.19 7.01 10.27
CA PRO A 69 -0.96 7.01 11.16
C PRO A 69 -0.66 7.81 12.44
N TYR A 70 -1.72 8.09 13.21
CA TYR A 70 -1.55 8.56 14.58
C TYR A 70 -0.88 7.48 15.44
N THR A 71 -0.07 7.91 16.40
CA THR A 71 0.51 7.05 17.43
C THR A 71 -0.52 6.73 18.51
N ALA A 72 -0.32 5.61 19.23
CA ALA A 72 -1.15 5.29 20.40
C ALA A 72 -1.13 6.40 21.47
N GLN A 73 -0.03 7.14 21.57
CA GLN A 73 0.08 8.28 22.48
C GLN A 73 -0.79 9.47 22.03
N GLU A 74 -0.76 9.83 20.75
CA GLU A 74 -1.64 10.87 20.18
C GLU A 74 -3.12 10.49 20.35
N CYS A 75 -3.44 9.20 20.21
CA CYS A 75 -4.79 8.68 20.38
C CYS A 75 -5.19 8.31 21.81
N SER A 76 -4.33 8.54 22.80
CA SER A 76 -4.67 8.32 24.21
C SER A 76 -5.86 9.18 24.67
N ASN A 77 -6.13 10.28 23.96
CA ASN A 77 -7.39 11.01 24.02
C ASN A 77 -8.11 10.87 22.67
N ALA A 78 -8.88 9.79 22.49
CA ALA A 78 -9.56 9.47 21.23
C ALA A 78 -10.51 10.59 20.70
N SER A 79 -10.90 11.54 21.55
CA SER A 79 -11.68 12.72 21.13
C SER A 79 -10.85 13.86 20.54
N ALA A 80 -9.52 13.77 20.58
CA ALA A 80 -8.63 14.82 20.10
C ALA A 80 -8.49 14.84 18.57
N HIS A 81 -8.63 13.67 17.92
CA HIS A 81 -8.38 13.51 16.49
C HIS A 81 -9.46 12.62 15.86
N ALA A 82 -10.06 13.06 14.75
CA ALA A 82 -11.21 12.39 14.13
C ALA A 82 -10.94 10.95 13.66
N ASN A 83 -9.67 10.62 13.40
CA ASN A 83 -9.28 9.35 12.78
C ASN A 83 -8.54 8.41 13.75
N CYS A 84 -8.52 8.70 15.05
CA CYS A 84 -7.83 7.87 16.04
C CYS A 84 -8.35 6.43 16.14
N GLN A 85 -9.61 6.20 15.75
CA GLN A 85 -10.21 4.87 15.67
C GLN A 85 -9.59 3.97 14.59
N TYR A 86 -8.80 4.54 13.67
CA TYR A 86 -8.11 3.79 12.60
C TYR A 86 -6.59 3.81 12.75
N ALA A 87 -6.06 4.35 13.85
CA ALA A 87 -4.64 4.48 14.10
C ALA A 87 -3.90 3.14 14.24
N ASP A 88 -4.63 2.03 14.35
CA ASP A 88 -4.10 0.68 14.48
C ASP A 88 -3.77 0.02 13.13
N ARG A 89 -4.07 0.64 11.99
CA ARG A 89 -3.91 0.08 10.65
C ARG A 89 -3.46 1.09 9.61
N ILE A 90 -2.90 0.58 8.53
CA ILE A 90 -2.70 1.32 7.27
C ILE A 90 -3.26 0.45 6.15
N SER A 91 -4.07 1.06 5.28
CA SER A 91 -4.61 0.41 4.10
C SER A 91 -3.72 0.66 2.90
N CYS A 92 -3.22 -0.40 2.27
CA CYS A 92 -2.40 -0.34 1.07
C CYS A 92 -3.09 -1.08 -0.07
N LEU A 93 -2.60 -0.87 -1.28
CA LEU A 93 -2.83 -1.75 -2.42
C LEU A 93 -1.50 -2.34 -2.90
N LEU A 94 -1.55 -3.55 -3.41
CA LEU A 94 -0.41 -4.26 -3.99
C LEU A 94 -0.56 -4.30 -5.52
N ILE A 95 0.35 -3.68 -6.25
CA ILE A 95 0.31 -3.64 -7.72
C ILE A 95 1.39 -4.51 -8.37
N ASN A 96 1.05 -5.15 -9.47
CA ASN A 96 1.98 -5.83 -10.36
C ASN A 96 1.47 -5.81 -11.82
N ASN A 97 2.27 -6.34 -12.75
CA ASN A 97 1.95 -6.33 -14.17
C ASN A 97 0.95 -7.42 -14.60
N GLN A 98 0.53 -8.31 -13.70
CA GLN A 98 -0.40 -9.40 -14.02
C GLN A 98 -1.86 -8.94 -14.01
N VAL A 99 -2.19 -7.98 -13.13
CA VAL A 99 -3.55 -7.47 -12.96
C VAL A 99 -3.74 -6.15 -13.70
N ARG A 100 -4.81 -6.07 -14.51
CA ARG A 100 -5.16 -4.92 -15.35
C ARG A 100 -6.65 -4.67 -15.33
N SER A 101 -7.06 -3.41 -15.29
CA SER A 101 -8.47 -3.02 -15.39
C SER A 101 -9.09 -3.44 -16.72
N PRO A 102 -10.35 -3.91 -16.73
CA PRO A 102 -11.00 -4.31 -17.96
C PRO A 102 -11.33 -3.06 -18.78
N GLY A 103 -11.15 -3.13 -20.10
CA GLY A 103 -11.50 -2.06 -21.04
C GLY A 103 -10.32 -1.17 -21.46
N ASP A 104 -9.60 -0.57 -20.51
CA ASP A 104 -8.46 0.31 -20.79
C ASP A 104 -7.09 -0.35 -20.49
N GLY A 105 -7.09 -1.45 -19.74
CA GLY A 105 -5.89 -2.20 -19.39
C GLY A 105 -4.94 -1.40 -18.50
N ARG A 106 -5.43 -0.42 -17.74
CA ARG A 106 -4.62 0.37 -16.82
C ARG A 106 -4.29 -0.40 -15.52
N ILE A 107 -3.35 0.11 -14.73
CA ILE A 107 -3.09 -0.41 -13.38
C ILE A 107 -4.32 -0.08 -12.51
N PRO A 108 -4.98 -1.07 -11.89
CA PRO A 108 -6.08 -0.80 -10.97
C PRO A 108 -5.54 -0.09 -9.71
N LEU A 109 -6.09 1.08 -9.40
CA LEU A 109 -5.80 1.87 -8.19
C LEU A 109 -7.10 2.17 -7.46
N TYR A 110 -7.03 2.48 -6.15
CA TYR A 110 -8.17 2.98 -5.38
C TYR A 110 -8.68 4.30 -5.96
N THR A 111 -7.76 5.22 -6.26
CA THR A 111 -8.06 6.46 -6.97
C THR A 111 -6.96 6.85 -7.95
N TYR A 112 -7.32 7.60 -8.99
CA TYR A 112 -6.39 8.09 -10.02
C TYR A 112 -5.97 9.55 -9.79
N THR A 113 -6.32 10.12 -8.64
CA THR A 113 -6.10 11.55 -8.33
C THR A 113 -5.50 11.78 -6.94
N ARG A 114 -4.82 10.78 -6.38
CA ARG A 114 -4.08 10.91 -5.12
C ARG A 114 -2.74 10.19 -5.21
N GLY A 115 -1.71 10.85 -4.68
CA GLY A 115 -0.42 10.22 -4.46
C GLY A 115 -0.40 9.38 -3.19
N GLY A 116 0.79 9.13 -2.67
CA GLY A 116 0.98 8.21 -1.57
C GLY A 116 2.42 7.90 -1.20
N THR A 117 2.57 6.89 -0.36
CA THR A 117 3.82 6.21 -0.02
C THR A 117 3.90 4.84 -0.70
N ILE A 118 5.11 4.41 -0.98
CA ILE A 118 5.45 3.04 -1.36
C ILE A 118 6.16 2.43 -0.16
N GLU A 119 5.65 1.31 0.32
CA GLU A 119 6.12 0.71 1.57
C GLU A 119 7.25 -0.27 1.31
N ASP A 120 8.27 -0.23 2.18
CA ASP A 120 9.39 -1.16 2.14
C ASP A 120 8.93 -2.54 2.63
N PRO A 121 9.10 -3.61 1.82
CA PRO A 121 8.57 -4.92 2.14
C PRO A 121 9.30 -5.59 3.32
N ASP A 122 10.54 -5.20 3.62
CA ASP A 122 11.34 -5.77 4.71
C ASP A 122 11.02 -5.09 6.06
N SER A 123 10.43 -3.89 6.01
CA SER A 123 10.08 -3.04 7.16
C SER A 123 8.55 -2.92 7.34
N THR A 124 7.80 -3.87 6.78
CA THR A 124 6.33 -3.90 6.76
C THR A 124 5.81 -5.26 7.19
N GLN A 125 4.73 -5.26 7.98
CA GLN A 125 4.01 -6.47 8.37
C GLN A 125 2.57 -6.43 7.86
N VAL A 126 2.23 -7.31 6.93
CA VAL A 126 0.84 -7.57 6.52
C VAL A 126 0.08 -8.17 7.69
N THR A 127 -1.12 -7.67 7.98
CA THR A 127 -2.04 -8.22 8.98
C THR A 127 -3.16 -9.00 8.32
N CYS A 128 -3.70 -8.48 7.21
CA CYS A 128 -4.67 -9.15 6.36
C CYS A 128 -4.67 -8.58 4.95
N SER A 129 -5.36 -9.26 4.03
CA SER A 129 -5.57 -8.77 2.66
C SER A 129 -6.93 -9.15 2.11
N TYR A 130 -7.37 -8.43 1.08
CA TYR A 130 -8.64 -8.55 0.37
C TYR A 130 -8.36 -8.52 -1.12
N SER A 131 -9.05 -9.35 -1.90
CA SER A 131 -8.86 -9.43 -3.36
C SER A 131 -9.46 -8.24 -4.10
N GLU A 132 -10.29 -7.46 -3.40
CA GLU A 132 -10.95 -6.23 -3.85
C GLU A 132 -10.88 -5.18 -2.72
N ASP A 133 -11.76 -4.18 -2.74
CA ASP A 133 -11.96 -3.24 -1.62
C ASP A 133 -12.47 -3.96 -0.38
N GLY A 134 -11.66 -3.98 0.68
CA GLY A 134 -12.02 -4.54 1.97
C GLY A 134 -12.88 -3.61 2.79
N GLY A 135 -12.90 -2.31 2.55
CA GLY A 135 -13.64 -1.36 3.38
C GLY A 135 -13.13 -1.33 4.83
N THR A 136 -11.81 -1.36 5.01
CA THR A 136 -11.14 -1.57 6.31
C THR A 136 -11.46 -0.53 7.39
N MET A 137 -11.96 0.65 7.01
CA MET A 137 -12.48 1.63 7.96
C MET A 137 -13.75 1.16 8.67
N ASP A 138 -14.59 0.38 8.02
CA ASP A 138 -15.85 -0.14 8.58
C ASP A 138 -15.69 -1.51 9.26
N ARG A 139 -14.45 -1.98 9.42
CA ARG A 139 -14.15 -3.28 10.02
C ARG A 139 -13.56 -3.19 11.42
N GLY A 140 -13.85 -4.22 12.21
CA GLY A 140 -13.22 -4.45 13.51
C GLY A 140 -11.75 -4.89 13.37
N ASN A 141 -11.16 -5.35 14.48
CA ASN A 141 -9.89 -6.10 14.50
C ASN A 141 -8.77 -5.51 13.60
N ALA A 142 -8.43 -4.23 13.81
CA ALA A 142 -7.41 -3.54 13.03
C ALA A 142 -7.63 -3.58 11.50
N GLY A 143 -8.88 -3.49 11.05
CA GLY A 143 -9.25 -3.46 9.62
C GLY A 143 -9.45 -4.85 9.02
N CYS A 144 -9.29 -5.90 9.82
CA CYS A 144 -9.49 -7.29 9.41
C CYS A 144 -10.83 -7.82 9.93
N GLY A 145 -11.33 -8.93 9.39
CA GLY A 145 -12.54 -9.56 9.93
C GLY A 145 -13.84 -8.89 9.50
N CYS A 146 -14.87 -8.95 10.33
CA CYS A 146 -16.23 -8.52 9.96
C CYS A 146 -16.38 -6.99 9.88
N HIS A 147 -17.34 -6.55 9.05
CA HIS A 147 -17.88 -5.20 9.11
C HIS A 147 -18.60 -4.96 10.45
N HIS A 148 -18.57 -3.72 10.93
CA HIS A 148 -19.20 -3.35 12.18
C HIS A 148 -20.71 -3.61 12.14
N GLY A 149 -21.21 -4.43 13.07
CA GLY A 149 -22.65 -4.73 13.17
C GLY A 149 -23.13 -5.85 12.24
N ASP A 150 -22.23 -6.53 11.52
CA ASP A 150 -22.52 -7.77 10.84
C ASP A 150 -22.60 -8.93 11.85
N ASN A 151 -23.75 -9.03 12.52
CA ASN A 151 -23.99 -10.05 13.55
C ASN A 151 -23.89 -11.48 13.00
N GLU A 152 -24.13 -11.69 11.69
CA GLU A 152 -24.01 -13.02 11.09
C GLU A 152 -22.54 -13.41 11.05
N CYS A 153 -21.69 -12.59 10.44
CA CYS A 153 -20.23 -12.76 10.42
C CYS A 153 -19.65 -12.86 11.83
N GLU A 154 -20.03 -11.96 12.75
CA GLU A 154 -19.55 -11.97 14.13
C GLU A 154 -19.95 -13.25 14.89
N SER A 155 -21.13 -13.81 14.60
CA SER A 155 -21.64 -15.02 15.27
C SER A 155 -20.96 -16.32 14.83
N LEU A 156 -20.35 -16.33 13.64
CA LEU A 156 -19.63 -17.50 13.12
C LEU A 156 -18.34 -17.77 13.92
N GLY A 157 -17.86 -16.78 14.70
CA GLY A 157 -16.55 -16.85 15.35
C GLY A 157 -15.43 -16.74 14.32
N ASP A 158 -14.25 -16.27 14.74
CA ASP A 158 -13.13 -15.95 13.85
C ASP A 158 -13.56 -15.23 12.56
N ASN A 159 -14.03 -13.97 12.72
CA ASN A 159 -13.78 -12.86 11.80
C ASN A 159 -13.56 -13.36 10.36
N ASP A 160 -14.59 -13.53 9.53
CA ASP A 160 -14.62 -14.35 8.28
C ASP A 160 -13.32 -14.39 7.45
N SER A 161 -12.45 -15.32 7.80
CA SER A 161 -11.31 -15.69 6.97
C SER A 161 -11.81 -16.44 5.75
N CYS A 162 -11.28 -16.15 4.55
CA CYS A 162 -11.49 -16.95 3.35
C CYS A 162 -11.00 -18.42 3.50
N ALA A 163 -10.47 -18.80 4.68
CA ALA A 163 -10.16 -20.17 5.08
C ALA A 163 -11.35 -20.98 5.60
N LEU A 164 -12.53 -20.39 5.82
CA LEU A 164 -13.72 -21.13 6.28
C LEU A 164 -14.34 -21.91 5.11
N GLU A 165 -14.30 -23.24 5.19
CA GLU A 165 -15.05 -24.13 4.28
C GLU A 165 -16.56 -23.92 4.49
N GLY A 166 -17.17 -23.06 3.67
CA GLY A 166 -18.58 -22.72 3.71
C GLY A 166 -18.96 -21.80 2.56
N PRO A 167 -20.26 -21.59 2.29
CA PRO A 167 -20.71 -20.73 1.20
C PRO A 167 -20.56 -19.27 1.60
N VAL A 168 -19.32 -18.75 1.65
CA VAL A 168 -19.13 -17.30 1.54
C VAL A 168 -19.51 -16.97 0.10
N ALA A 169 -20.74 -16.50 -0.08
CA ALA A 169 -21.34 -16.26 -1.38
C ALA A 169 -20.60 -15.17 -2.17
N ASP A 170 -19.71 -14.42 -1.49
CA ASP A 170 -18.94 -13.35 -2.07
C ASP A 170 -17.49 -13.37 -1.57
N LEU A 171 -16.60 -13.95 -2.37
CA LEU A 171 -15.15 -13.94 -2.11
C LEU A 171 -14.53 -12.54 -2.20
N SER A 172 -15.27 -11.52 -2.67
CA SER A 172 -14.77 -10.14 -2.73
C SER A 172 -14.73 -9.45 -1.37
N VAL A 173 -15.44 -9.98 -0.35
CA VAL A 173 -15.57 -9.35 0.98
C VAL A 173 -14.95 -10.14 2.14
N CYS A 174 -14.39 -11.34 1.88
CA CYS A 174 -13.64 -12.10 2.88
C CYS A 174 -12.17 -11.64 2.92
N TRP A 175 -11.49 -11.85 4.06
CA TRP A 175 -10.07 -11.51 4.19
C TRP A 175 -9.20 -12.77 4.25
N TRP A 176 -7.97 -12.62 3.76
CA TRP A 176 -6.90 -13.59 3.88
C TRP A 176 -5.94 -13.16 4.97
N GLY A 177 -5.47 -14.14 5.76
CA GLY A 177 -4.51 -13.91 6.83
C GLY A 177 -3.15 -13.42 6.35
N PRO A 178 -2.26 -13.07 7.30
CA PRO A 178 -0.96 -12.48 6.97
C PRO A 178 -0.03 -13.43 6.18
N ASN A 179 -0.32 -14.74 6.21
CA ASN A 179 0.43 -15.77 5.48
C ASN A 179 -0.37 -16.36 4.30
N ASP A 180 -1.39 -15.65 3.83
CA ASP A 180 -2.27 -16.10 2.73
C ASP A 180 -2.35 -15.06 1.60
N LEU A 181 -1.34 -14.19 1.47
CA LEU A 181 -1.25 -13.17 0.44
C LEU A 181 -1.29 -13.79 -0.97
N GLN A 182 -0.63 -14.93 -1.16
CA GLN A 182 -0.69 -15.66 -2.42
C GLN A 182 -2.14 -16.00 -2.80
N LYS A 183 -2.93 -16.50 -1.84
CA LYS A 183 -4.33 -16.88 -2.09
C LYS A 183 -5.19 -15.67 -2.40
N MET A 184 -4.97 -14.54 -1.74
CA MET A 184 -5.65 -13.28 -2.08
C MET A 184 -5.37 -12.91 -3.54
N MET A 185 -4.10 -12.93 -3.94
CA MET A 185 -3.68 -12.56 -5.29
C MET A 185 -4.22 -13.52 -6.36
N ASP A 186 -4.26 -14.82 -6.08
CA ASP A 186 -4.87 -15.83 -6.97
C ASP A 186 -6.38 -15.59 -7.17
N ASN A 187 -7.05 -14.91 -6.22
CA ASN A 187 -8.47 -14.56 -6.28
C ASN A 187 -8.72 -13.11 -6.75
N GLN A 188 -7.69 -12.27 -6.80
CA GLN A 188 -7.79 -10.91 -7.32
C GLN A 188 -8.17 -10.94 -8.80
N LYS A 189 -9.22 -10.18 -9.12
CA LYS A 189 -9.68 -9.97 -10.49
C LYS A 189 -9.17 -8.64 -11.03
N SER A 190 -9.77 -8.12 -12.09
CA SER A 190 -9.36 -6.89 -12.78
C SER A 190 -9.64 -5.58 -12.00
N VAL A 191 -9.66 -5.62 -10.66
CA VAL A 191 -9.88 -4.49 -9.75
C VAL A 191 -8.70 -4.35 -8.79
N TYR A 192 -8.62 -3.22 -8.08
CA TYR A 192 -7.59 -3.03 -7.06
C TYR A 192 -7.87 -3.95 -5.86
N ASN A 193 -6.82 -4.38 -5.16
CA ASN A 193 -6.91 -5.14 -3.91
C ASN A 193 -6.71 -4.20 -2.72
N GLU A 194 -6.97 -4.68 -1.51
CA GLU A 194 -6.63 -3.99 -0.28
C GLU A 194 -5.76 -4.89 0.60
N VAL A 195 -4.60 -4.39 1.02
CA VAL A 195 -3.64 -5.07 1.91
C VAL A 195 -3.49 -4.21 3.15
N VAL A 196 -3.84 -4.76 4.31
CA VAL A 196 -3.72 -4.06 5.58
C VAL A 196 -2.37 -4.39 6.20
N ILE A 197 -1.68 -3.35 6.67
CA ILE A 197 -0.42 -3.50 7.38
C ILE A 197 -0.50 -2.95 8.80
N SER A 198 0.39 -3.46 9.65
CA SER A 198 0.51 -3.06 11.05
C SER A 198 1.06 -1.63 11.16
N SER A 199 0.22 -0.70 11.64
CA SER A 199 0.63 0.67 11.98
C SER A 199 1.75 0.72 13.02
N SER A 200 1.75 -0.19 14.00
CA SER A 200 2.78 -0.21 15.05
C SER A 200 4.14 -0.60 14.48
N THR A 201 4.20 -1.65 13.64
CA THR A 201 5.43 -2.06 12.95
C THR A 201 5.92 -0.93 12.04
N TYR A 202 4.99 -0.33 11.30
CA TYR A 202 5.28 0.81 10.43
C TYR A 202 5.90 1.99 11.19
N LEU A 203 5.30 2.40 12.32
CA LEU A 203 5.79 3.52 13.12
C LEU A 203 7.12 3.21 13.81
N GLU A 204 7.35 1.98 14.25
CA GLU A 204 8.59 1.54 14.91
C GLU A 204 9.80 1.58 13.97
N ASP A 205 9.60 1.29 12.69
CA ASP A 205 10.65 1.21 11.67
C ASP A 205 10.80 2.50 10.82
N LEU A 206 10.10 3.59 11.15
CA LEU A 206 10.31 4.87 10.47
C LEU A 206 11.75 5.40 10.67
N PRO A 207 12.39 5.97 9.62
CA PRO A 207 11.84 6.24 8.28
C PRO A 207 11.92 5.06 7.28
N GLN A 208 12.49 3.91 7.65
CA GLN A 208 12.76 2.79 6.74
C GLN A 208 11.50 2.12 6.19
N SER A 209 10.35 2.20 6.88
CA SER A 209 9.08 1.68 6.37
C SER A 209 8.63 2.31 5.05
N ILE A 210 9.13 3.50 4.70
CA ILE A 210 8.81 4.18 3.45
C ILE A 210 9.97 4.02 2.45
N GLU A 211 9.75 3.22 1.40
CA GLU A 211 10.70 3.05 0.30
C GLU A 211 10.71 4.28 -0.63
N ALA A 212 9.55 4.89 -0.89
CA ALA A 212 9.42 6.09 -1.71
C ALA A 212 8.10 6.85 -1.47
N PHE A 213 8.03 8.09 -1.94
CA PHE A 213 6.79 8.84 -2.13
C PHE A 213 6.42 8.85 -3.61
N PHE A 214 5.14 8.90 -3.95
CA PHE A 214 4.70 8.99 -5.35
C PHE A 214 3.50 9.92 -5.54
N PHE A 215 3.39 10.51 -6.72
CA PHE A 215 2.16 11.12 -7.21
C PHE A 215 1.81 10.60 -8.60
N ILE A 216 0.54 10.75 -9.00
CA ILE A 216 0.05 10.24 -10.29
C ILE A 216 0.36 11.22 -11.42
N ALA A 217 0.86 10.71 -12.55
CA ALA A 217 1.07 11.52 -13.74
C ALA A 217 -0.24 12.20 -14.20
N ASN A 218 -0.15 13.45 -14.66
CA ASN A 218 -1.25 14.34 -15.03
C ASN A 218 -2.17 14.82 -13.88
N ASP A 219 -1.81 14.61 -12.62
CA ASP A 219 -2.59 15.09 -11.49
C ASP A 219 -1.87 16.19 -10.69
N SER A 220 -2.12 17.46 -11.04
CA SER A 220 -1.50 18.61 -10.35
C SER A 220 -1.84 18.70 -8.87
N LEU A 221 -3.05 18.27 -8.49
CA LEU A 221 -3.52 18.39 -7.11
C LEU A 221 -2.84 17.33 -6.25
N GLY A 222 -2.88 16.07 -6.69
CA GLY A 222 -2.14 14.98 -6.02
C GLY A 222 -0.63 15.20 -6.03
N GLU A 223 -0.05 15.81 -7.07
CA GLU A 223 1.37 16.22 -7.06
C GLU A 223 1.66 17.24 -5.96
N THR A 224 0.84 18.28 -5.84
CA THR A 224 1.03 19.34 -4.83
C THR A 224 0.90 18.80 -3.41
N GLU A 225 -0.12 17.97 -3.17
CA GLU A 225 -0.35 17.31 -1.89
C GLU A 225 0.84 16.41 -1.52
N THR A 226 1.26 15.53 -2.43
CA THR A 226 2.38 14.60 -2.20
C THR A 226 3.68 15.35 -1.95
N ARG A 227 3.96 16.44 -2.68
CA ARG A 227 5.16 17.26 -2.43
C ARG A 227 5.14 17.93 -1.06
N THR A 228 3.95 18.29 -0.57
CA THR A 228 3.77 18.83 0.77
C THR A 228 4.07 17.77 1.82
N GLN A 229 3.47 16.57 1.69
CA GLN A 229 3.72 15.42 2.58
C GLN A 229 5.19 14.97 2.56
N TYR A 230 5.80 14.91 1.38
CA TYR A 230 7.22 14.63 1.26
C TYR A 230 8.08 15.69 1.98
N GLY A 231 7.66 16.96 1.93
CA GLY A 231 8.31 18.05 2.65
C GLY A 231 8.24 17.89 4.18
N THR A 232 7.08 17.49 4.72
CA THR A 232 6.92 17.25 6.18
C THR A 232 7.72 16.03 6.62
N PHE A 233 7.70 14.94 5.85
CA PHE A 233 8.54 13.77 6.08
C PHE A 233 10.03 14.12 6.08
N LYS A 234 10.52 14.87 5.08
CA LYS A 234 11.93 15.28 5.02
C LYS A 234 12.32 16.26 6.13
N ALA A 235 11.38 17.01 6.69
CA ALA A 235 11.62 17.83 7.87
C ALA A 235 11.79 16.97 9.14
N ALA A 236 11.00 15.90 9.28
CA ALA A 236 11.12 14.93 10.37
C ALA A 236 12.35 14.03 10.24
N TYR A 237 12.68 13.59 9.02
CA TYR A 237 13.79 12.69 8.69
C TYR A 237 14.71 13.26 7.60
N PRO A 238 15.57 14.24 7.93
CA PRO A 238 16.45 14.91 6.96
C PRO A 238 17.40 13.96 6.23
N ASP A 239 17.83 12.89 6.90
CA ASP A 239 18.80 11.92 6.36
C ASP A 239 18.13 10.72 5.64
N ALA A 240 16.79 10.62 5.63
CA ALA A 240 16.09 9.56 4.91
C ALA A 240 16.34 9.62 3.40
N GLU A 241 16.55 8.47 2.76
CA GLU A 241 16.89 8.41 1.32
C GLU A 241 15.68 8.20 0.40
N ALA A 242 14.47 8.03 0.97
CA ALA A 242 13.24 7.81 0.22
C ALA A 242 13.01 8.88 -0.86
N PRO A 243 12.99 8.54 -2.15
CA PRO A 243 12.83 9.50 -3.24
C PRO A 243 11.36 9.87 -3.48
N LEU A 244 11.15 11.01 -4.15
CA LEU A 244 9.86 11.37 -4.72
C LEU A 244 9.79 10.90 -6.18
N LEU A 245 8.76 10.11 -6.48
CA LEU A 245 8.53 9.45 -7.75
C LEU A 245 7.21 9.88 -8.39
N VAL A 246 7.03 9.47 -9.64
CA VAL A 246 5.79 9.61 -10.38
C VAL A 246 5.33 8.23 -10.82
N LEU A 247 4.02 8.01 -10.73
CA LEU A 247 3.33 6.82 -11.21
C LEU A 247 2.59 7.11 -12.52
N ASP A 248 2.97 6.42 -13.60
CA ASP A 248 2.17 6.27 -14.81
C ASP A 248 1.34 4.98 -14.72
N TYR A 249 0.06 5.13 -14.39
CA TYR A 249 -0.88 4.01 -14.26
C TYR A 249 -1.33 3.44 -15.63
N GLU A 250 -0.91 4.00 -16.76
CA GLU A 250 -1.16 3.44 -18.09
C GLU A 250 0.04 2.60 -18.59
N ALA A 251 1.20 2.74 -17.95
CA ALA A 251 2.43 2.06 -18.34
C ALA A 251 2.33 0.54 -18.24
N LYS A 252 2.85 -0.13 -19.27
CA LYS A 252 2.83 -1.60 -19.36
C LYS A 252 4.03 -2.30 -18.71
N LYS A 253 5.10 -1.58 -18.41
CA LYS A 253 6.34 -2.18 -17.87
C LYS A 253 7.03 -1.31 -16.83
N SER A 254 7.14 -0.02 -17.07
CA SER A 254 7.90 0.88 -16.20
C SER A 254 7.02 2.01 -15.69
N PRO A 255 6.10 1.73 -14.75
CA PRO A 255 5.18 2.74 -14.25
C PRO A 255 5.84 3.79 -13.35
N PHE A 256 7.02 3.52 -12.79
CA PHE A 256 7.71 4.45 -11.89
C PHE A 256 8.85 5.19 -12.57
N PHE A 257 8.96 6.49 -12.31
CA PHE A 257 10.07 7.33 -12.75
C PHE A 257 10.35 8.44 -11.74
N LYS A 258 11.60 8.94 -11.71
CA LYS A 258 12.01 10.01 -10.79
C LYS A 258 11.21 11.28 -11.07
N ALA A 259 10.72 11.92 -10.01
CA ALA A 259 10.17 13.27 -10.12
C ALA A 259 11.32 14.28 -10.26
N THR A 260 11.26 15.12 -11.29
CA THR A 260 12.10 16.30 -11.42
C THR A 260 11.42 17.49 -10.74
N ASN A 261 12.22 18.45 -10.32
CA ASN A 261 11.68 19.68 -9.75
C ASN A 261 10.97 20.49 -10.85
N HIS A 262 9.70 20.84 -10.60
CA HIS A 262 8.88 21.75 -11.40
C HIS A 262 8.45 21.27 -12.80
N GLN A 263 8.42 19.97 -13.08
CA GLN A 263 7.76 19.46 -14.28
C GLN A 263 6.48 18.72 -13.92
N MET A 264 5.36 19.24 -14.41
CA MET A 264 4.12 18.48 -14.54
C MET A 264 4.38 17.33 -15.51
N TYR A 265 4.23 16.11 -15.04
CA TYR A 265 4.42 14.94 -15.87
C TYR A 265 3.13 14.62 -16.61
N THR A 266 3.22 14.56 -17.93
CA THR A 266 2.13 14.06 -18.76
C THR A 266 2.44 12.66 -19.23
N THR A 267 1.51 11.73 -19.04
CA THR A 267 1.58 10.41 -19.66
C THR A 267 1.81 10.61 -21.15
N PRO A 268 2.84 10.00 -21.76
CA PRO A 268 3.02 10.04 -23.19
C PRO A 268 1.77 9.45 -23.83
N LYS A 269 0.98 10.29 -24.52
CA LYS A 269 -0.22 9.82 -25.24
C LYS A 269 0.19 8.61 -26.08
N PRO A 270 -0.54 7.47 -26.03
CA PRO A 270 -0.26 6.34 -26.90
C PRO A 270 -0.17 6.88 -28.33
N THR A 271 0.99 6.75 -28.95
CA THR A 271 1.15 7.12 -30.36
C THR A 271 0.18 6.24 -31.12
N THR A 272 -0.97 6.81 -31.50
CA THR A 272 -1.89 6.17 -32.43
C THR A 272 -1.09 5.93 -33.69
N THR A 273 -0.61 4.71 -33.86
CA THR A 273 -0.05 4.24 -35.11
C THR A 273 -1.12 4.51 -36.15
N ALA A 274 -0.84 5.47 -37.04
CA ALA A 274 -1.76 5.90 -38.07
C ALA A 274 -2.27 4.66 -38.80
N SER A 275 -3.59 4.46 -38.73
CA SER A 275 -4.30 3.47 -39.52
C SER A 275 -3.89 3.64 -40.98
N SER A 276 -3.31 2.60 -41.57
CA SER A 276 -3.06 2.54 -43.01
C SER A 276 -4.37 2.84 -43.78
N PRO A 277 -4.30 3.58 -44.89
CA PRO A 277 -5.47 4.09 -45.57
C PRO A 277 -6.15 3.00 -46.43
N THR A 278 -7.48 2.94 -46.30
CA THR A 278 -8.49 2.56 -47.32
C THR A 278 -8.31 1.26 -48.12
N GLY A 279 -9.19 0.29 -47.83
CA GLY A 279 -9.76 -0.64 -48.80
C GLY A 279 -11.29 -0.43 -48.88
N PRO A 280 -11.93 -0.53 -50.06
CA PRO A 280 -13.26 0.05 -50.29
C PRO A 280 -14.41 -0.76 -49.70
N ALA A 281 -15.41 -0.02 -49.23
CA ALA A 281 -16.68 -0.52 -48.73
C ALA A 281 -17.45 -1.33 -49.79
N ILE A 282 -17.87 -2.53 -49.42
CA ILE A 282 -18.94 -3.26 -50.11
C ILE A 282 -20.23 -3.02 -49.34
N SER A 283 -21.12 -2.27 -49.98
CA SER A 283 -22.52 -2.09 -49.62
C SER A 283 -23.30 -3.36 -49.93
N THR A 284 -24.01 -3.89 -48.94
CA THR A 284 -25.20 -4.71 -49.16
C THR A 284 -26.30 -4.24 -48.23
N ALA A 285 -27.20 -3.43 -48.80
CA ALA A 285 -28.53 -3.20 -48.28
C ALA A 285 -29.39 -4.45 -48.50
N ALA A 286 -30.11 -4.90 -47.47
CA ALA A 286 -31.30 -5.72 -47.62
C ALA A 286 -32.32 -5.33 -46.55
N SER A 287 -33.52 -4.99 -47.03
CA SER A 287 -34.65 -4.48 -46.26
C SER A 287 -35.42 -5.57 -45.51
N ALA A 288 -35.89 -5.16 -44.33
CA ALA A 288 -37.22 -5.39 -43.71
C ALA A 288 -37.81 -6.80 -43.63
N THR A 289 -38.16 -7.23 -42.40
CA THR A 289 -39.51 -7.73 -42.10
C THR A 289 -39.85 -7.46 -40.63
N THR A 290 -41.02 -6.87 -40.42
CA THR A 290 -41.69 -6.53 -39.16
C THR A 290 -42.24 -7.79 -38.48
N GLN A 291 -42.09 -7.93 -37.15
CA GLN A 291 -43.12 -8.56 -36.33
C GLN A 291 -43.04 -8.16 -34.84
N SER A 292 -44.22 -8.12 -34.25
CA SER A 292 -44.68 -7.54 -32.99
C SER A 292 -44.49 -8.40 -31.74
N GLY A 293 -44.54 -7.76 -30.57
CA GLY A 293 -44.73 -8.33 -29.23
C GLY A 293 -43.61 -7.83 -28.32
N GLY A 294 -43.82 -7.12 -27.22
CA GLY A 294 -44.94 -7.09 -26.29
C GLY A 294 -44.34 -7.39 -24.91
N ASP A 295 -44.47 -6.42 -23.99
CA ASP A 295 -44.36 -6.55 -22.52
C ASP A 295 -42.91 -6.77 -21.99
N ASP A 296 -42.45 -6.28 -20.83
CA ASP A 296 -42.91 -5.38 -19.77
C ASP A 296 -41.68 -5.10 -18.86
N GLU A 297 -41.84 -4.21 -17.86
CA GLU A 297 -40.99 -3.98 -16.67
C GLU A 297 -39.63 -3.24 -16.85
N SER A 298 -39.57 -1.92 -16.59
CA SER A 298 -39.58 -1.24 -15.28
C SER A 298 -38.24 -1.34 -14.52
N SER A 299 -37.35 -0.39 -14.86
CA SER A 299 -36.14 -0.03 -14.13
C SER A 299 -36.51 0.62 -12.80
N THR A 300 -36.23 -0.05 -11.68
CA THR A 300 -36.30 0.55 -10.34
C THR A 300 -34.92 1.00 -9.89
N THR A 301 -34.76 2.32 -9.85
CA THR A 301 -33.68 3.03 -9.18
C THR A 301 -33.99 3.06 -7.68
N THR A 302 -33.17 2.41 -6.84
CA THR A 302 -33.29 2.54 -5.38
C THR A 302 -32.29 3.58 -4.89
N THR A 303 -32.80 4.78 -4.66
CA THR A 303 -32.13 5.84 -3.90
C THR A 303 -32.29 5.51 -2.41
N VAL A 304 -31.20 5.17 -1.71
CA VAL A 304 -31.23 5.05 -0.24
C VAL A 304 -31.10 6.45 0.35
N GLY A 305 -32.14 6.86 1.07
CA GLY A 305 -32.24 8.15 1.72
C GLY A 305 -31.51 8.20 3.06
N ASN A 306 -30.84 9.32 3.28
CA ASN A 306 -30.39 9.80 4.59
C ASN A 306 -31.54 9.79 5.59
N ASN A 307 -31.30 9.22 6.77
CA ASN A 307 -32.06 9.55 7.97
C ASN A 307 -31.06 9.78 9.12
N ASP A 308 -30.73 11.05 9.31
CA ASP A 308 -30.27 11.58 10.58
C ASP A 308 -31.41 11.48 11.61
N ASN A 309 -31.12 10.84 12.74
CA ASN A 309 -31.79 11.14 14.00
C ASN A 309 -30.86 10.75 15.15
N GLY A 310 -30.23 11.76 15.75
CA GLY A 310 -29.52 11.60 17.00
C GLY A 310 -30.47 11.36 18.17
N GLN A 311 -30.06 10.53 19.12
CA GLN A 311 -30.40 10.78 20.51
C GLN A 311 -29.39 10.12 21.47
N ALA A 312 -29.06 10.90 22.48
CA ALA A 312 -28.06 10.68 23.52
C ALA A 312 -28.26 9.41 24.36
N GLY A 313 -27.14 8.81 24.77
CA GLY A 313 -27.04 7.87 25.87
C GLY A 313 -25.68 8.01 26.56
N ALA A 314 -25.70 8.39 27.83
CA ALA A 314 -24.52 8.56 28.68
C ALA A 314 -24.28 7.33 29.58
N SER A 315 -23.05 7.24 30.10
CA SER A 315 -22.54 6.33 31.16
C SER A 315 -22.22 4.90 30.71
N SER A 316 -21.17 4.22 31.18
CA SER A 316 -20.31 4.43 32.35
C SER A 316 -18.99 3.67 32.22
N ASP A 317 -18.01 4.17 32.96
CA ASP A 317 -16.65 3.66 33.21
C ASP A 317 -16.51 2.15 33.45
N ALA A 318 -15.40 1.59 32.97
CA ALA A 318 -14.57 0.64 33.73
C ALA A 318 -13.17 0.53 33.10
N CYS A 319 -12.27 1.41 33.55
CA CYS A 319 -10.83 1.29 33.35
C CYS A 319 -10.30 0.26 34.37
N SER A 320 -9.72 -0.84 33.91
CA SER A 320 -8.99 -1.80 34.77
C SER A 320 -7.58 -2.00 34.24
N THR A 321 -6.67 -1.19 34.76
CA THR A 321 -5.22 -1.37 34.75
C THR A 321 -4.81 -2.74 35.30
N VAL A 322 -4.09 -3.53 34.51
CA VAL A 322 -3.26 -4.63 35.01
C VAL A 322 -1.81 -4.34 34.62
N HIS A 323 -1.04 -3.86 35.61
CA HIS A 323 0.41 -3.87 35.57
C HIS A 323 0.90 -5.32 35.66
N HIS A 324 1.77 -5.75 34.75
CA HIS A 324 2.73 -6.81 35.03
C HIS A 324 4.13 -6.35 34.63
N GLU A 325 5.02 -6.43 35.61
CA GLU A 325 6.42 -6.05 35.59
C GLU A 325 7.22 -6.95 34.63
N VAL A 326 8.05 -6.35 33.78
CA VAL A 326 9.10 -7.06 33.04
C VAL A 326 10.42 -6.83 33.75
N ILE A 327 10.94 -7.89 34.37
CA ILE A 327 12.29 -7.94 34.93
C ILE A 327 13.30 -8.12 33.78
N VAL A 328 14.17 -7.14 33.60
CA VAL A 328 15.32 -7.20 32.69
C VAL A 328 16.49 -7.90 33.40
N LEU A 329 16.91 -9.06 32.89
CA LEU A 329 18.15 -9.74 33.29
C LEU A 329 19.25 -9.43 32.25
N VAL A 330 20.09 -8.45 32.55
CA VAL A 330 21.37 -8.23 31.86
C VAL A 330 22.40 -9.17 32.48
N SER A 331 22.92 -10.11 31.71
CA SER A 331 24.09 -10.92 32.10
C SER A 331 25.27 -10.66 31.18
N ALA A 332 26.32 -10.16 31.81
CA ALA A 332 27.62 -9.83 31.24
C ALA A 332 28.39 -11.09 30.78
N LEU A 333 28.96 -11.03 29.58
CA LEU A 333 29.95 -12.00 29.10
C LEU A 333 30.91 -11.30 28.13
N LEU A 334 31.84 -10.52 28.68
CA LEU A 334 33.04 -10.07 27.98
C LEU A 334 34.11 -9.76 29.03
N GLY A 335 34.93 -10.77 29.34
CA GLY A 335 35.97 -10.61 30.34
C GLY A 335 36.80 -11.86 30.57
N THR A 336 37.52 -12.33 29.55
CA THR A 336 38.77 -13.10 29.72
C THR A 336 39.39 -13.39 28.35
N LEU A 337 40.36 -12.59 27.92
CA LEU A 337 41.50 -13.03 27.08
C LEU A 337 42.36 -11.80 26.77
N LEU A 338 43.35 -11.54 27.61
CA LEU A 338 44.57 -10.79 27.32
C LEU A 338 45.35 -10.75 28.63
N PHE A 339 46.34 -11.63 28.81
CA PHE A 339 47.57 -11.43 29.59
C PHE A 339 48.33 -12.77 29.66
N MET A 340 49.10 -13.08 28.62
CA MET A 340 50.34 -13.87 28.75
C MET A 340 51.30 -13.40 27.66
N ASN A 341 52.23 -12.52 28.05
CA ASN A 341 53.57 -12.40 27.47
C ASN A 341 54.34 -11.37 28.31
N PHE A 342 54.99 -11.84 29.37
CA PHE A 342 56.33 -11.49 29.83
C PHE A 342 56.81 -12.59 30.79
#